data_AF-A0A1I3BTL3-F1
#
_entry.id   AF-A0A1I3BTL3-F1
#
_cell.length_a   1.000
_cell.length_b   1.000
_cell.length_c   1.000
_cell.angle_alpha   90.00
_cell.angle_beta   90.00
_cell.angle_gamma   90.00
#
_symmetry.space_group_name_H-M   'P 1'
#
loop_
_entity.id
_entity.type
_entity.pdbx_description
1 polymer ?
#
loop_
_entity_poly.entity_id
_entity_poly.type
_entity_poly.pdbx_seq_one_letter_code
_entity_poly.pdbx_strand_id
1 'polypeptide(L)'
;MLDYMINPIKMGGLVKEVSDSQIKVHLHGRLGVITVPKKLVTTKEKIEPGHEMEFYFSYIKVVENPYDYDSSDMVTDHEITPCLLGGKITEVNDTAAKVEIMDKLGTVAVPRRWYFTDIPLKEGSDAEFYFSCMNLVGKRDIPVESI
;
A
#
# COMPACT_ATOMS: atom_id res chain seq x y z
N MET A 1 -4.68 -20.55 -19.86
CA MET A 1 -3.87 -19.60 -19.07
C MET A 1 -4.46 -19.65 -17.67
N LEU A 2 -3.65 -19.93 -16.64
CA LEU A 2 -4.17 -19.95 -15.26
C LEU A 2 -4.51 -18.51 -14.88
N ASP A 3 -5.79 -18.21 -14.71
CA ASP A 3 -6.26 -16.96 -14.11
C ASP A 3 -5.86 -16.96 -12.63
N TYR A 4 -4.61 -16.61 -12.36
CA TYR A 4 -4.14 -16.42 -11.00
C TYR A 4 -4.78 -15.15 -10.44
N MET A 5 -5.68 -15.34 -9.48
CA MET A 5 -6.25 -14.26 -8.70
C MET A 5 -5.30 -13.87 -7.58
N ILE A 6 -4.92 -12.60 -7.54
CA ILE A 6 -4.22 -12.00 -6.40
C ILE A 6 -5.17 -11.99 -5.20
N ASN A 7 -4.70 -12.45 -4.03
CA ASN A 7 -5.50 -12.51 -2.81
C ASN A 7 -4.95 -11.50 -1.80
N PRO A 8 -5.81 -10.68 -1.16
CA PRO A 8 -5.39 -9.81 -0.08
C PRO A 8 -5.00 -10.62 1.15
N ILE A 9 -3.92 -10.21 1.80
CA ILE A 9 -3.52 -10.75 3.10
C ILE A 9 -3.47 -9.61 4.12
N LYS A 10 -3.73 -9.92 5.39
CA LYS A 10 -3.56 -8.96 6.47
C LYS A 10 -2.06 -8.72 6.67
N MET A 11 -1.65 -7.48 6.51
CA MET A 11 -0.28 -7.00 6.59
C MET A 11 -0.15 -5.99 7.72
N GLY A 12 1.08 -5.84 8.21
CA GLY A 12 1.42 -4.86 9.21
C GLY A 12 2.63 -4.04 8.79
N GLY A 13 2.71 -2.83 9.33
CA GLY A 13 3.85 -1.95 9.12
C GLY A 13 3.99 -0.90 10.21
N LEU A 14 5.14 -0.25 10.21
CA LEU A 14 5.51 0.74 11.21
C LEU A 14 5.54 2.13 10.56
N VAL A 15 4.83 3.08 11.16
CA VAL A 15 4.91 4.49 10.76
C VAL A 15 6.33 4.98 11.01
N LYS A 16 7.02 5.39 9.95
CA LYS A 16 8.36 5.97 10.02
C LYS A 16 8.34 7.49 9.93
N GLU A 17 7.47 8.03 9.10
CA GLU A 17 7.32 9.48 8.92
C GLU A 17 5.85 9.86 8.91
N VAL A 18 5.57 11.04 9.47
CA VAL A 18 4.25 11.66 9.44
C VAL A 18 4.45 13.08 8.92
N SER A 19 3.87 13.40 7.77
CA SER A 19 3.80 14.77 7.24
C SER A 19 2.46 15.41 7.62
N ASP A 20 2.18 16.62 7.13
CA ASP A 20 0.90 17.28 7.42
C ASP A 20 -0.30 16.48 6.91
N SER A 21 -0.21 15.92 5.70
CA SER A 21 -1.33 15.27 5.00
C SER A 21 -1.19 13.75 4.84
N GLN A 22 0.01 13.20 4.96
CA GLN A 22 0.31 11.80 4.67
C GLN A 22 1.10 11.13 5.79
N ILE A 23 1.08 9.79 5.77
CA ILE A 23 1.94 8.94 6.59
C ILE A 23 2.74 8.01 5.69
N LYS A 24 3.97 7.72 6.10
CA LYS A 24 4.84 6.73 5.46
C LYS A 24 4.99 5.52 6.39
N VAL A 25 4.56 4.37 5.91
CA VAL A 25 4.53 3.10 6.63
C VAL A 25 5.55 2.16 6.00
N HIS A 26 6.51 1.68 6.80
CA HIS A 26 7.46 0.66 6.38
C HIS A 26 6.88 -0.72 6.70
N LEU A 27 6.77 -1.57 5.69
CA LEU A 27 6.25 -2.92 5.84
C LEU A 27 7.21 -3.80 6.63
N HIS A 28 6.67 -4.64 7.52
CA HIS A 28 7.48 -5.59 8.28
C HIS A 28 8.30 -6.50 7.36
N GLY A 29 9.48 -6.94 7.81
CA GLY A 29 10.35 -7.80 7.02
C GLY A 29 11.01 -7.10 5.81
N ARG A 30 11.06 -5.76 5.80
CA ARG A 30 11.60 -4.96 4.67
C ARG A 30 10.87 -5.26 3.35
N LEU A 31 9.55 -5.45 3.45
CA LEU A 31 8.71 -5.84 2.33
C LEU A 31 8.32 -4.65 1.43
N GLY A 32 8.65 -3.43 1.84
CA GLY A 32 8.41 -2.21 1.06
C GLY A 32 8.02 -1.03 1.93
N VAL A 33 7.55 0.02 1.27
CA VAL A 33 7.06 1.25 1.88
C VAL A 33 5.73 1.60 1.23
N ILE A 34 4.74 1.96 2.06
CA ILE A 34 3.45 2.47 1.61
C ILE A 34 3.29 3.88 2.18
N THR A 35 2.92 4.83 1.33
CA THR A 35 2.60 6.20 1.73
C THR A 35 1.14 6.45 1.44
N VAL A 36 0.35 6.85 2.44
CA VAL A 36 -1.10 7.13 2.28
C VAL A 36 -1.50 8.45 2.92
N PRO A 37 -2.56 9.11 2.43
CA PRO A 37 -3.22 10.19 3.14
C PRO A 37 -3.70 9.77 4.53
N LYS A 38 -3.59 10.67 5.51
CA LYS A 38 -4.11 10.43 6.87
C LYS A 38 -5.59 10.09 6.91
N LYS A 39 -6.39 10.56 5.92
CA LYS A 39 -7.82 10.24 5.81
C LYS A 39 -8.11 8.75 5.60
N LEU A 40 -7.14 7.96 5.16
CA LEU A 40 -7.27 6.51 4.99
C LEU A 40 -6.88 5.71 6.23
N VAL A 41 -6.64 6.40 7.36
CA VAL A 41 -6.23 5.78 8.62
C VAL A 41 -7.34 5.92 9.64
N THR A 42 -7.89 4.80 10.08
CA THR A 42 -8.87 4.72 11.16
C THR A 42 -8.14 4.75 12.49
N THR A 43 -8.34 5.82 13.26
CA THR A 43 -7.72 5.99 14.59
C THR A 43 -8.50 7.01 15.43
N LYS A 44 -8.45 6.85 16.76
CA LYS A 44 -8.90 7.86 17.75
C LYS A 44 -7.74 8.71 18.29
N GLU A 45 -6.51 8.32 17.98
CA GLU A 45 -5.28 8.90 18.49
C GLU A 45 -4.51 9.61 17.38
N LYS A 46 -3.66 10.57 17.78
CA LYS A 46 -2.76 11.27 16.86
C LYS A 46 -1.73 10.28 16.32
N ILE A 47 -1.54 10.24 14.99
CA ILE A 47 -0.56 9.36 14.36
C ILE A 47 0.85 9.92 14.55
N GLU A 48 1.78 9.10 15.03
CA GLU A 48 3.17 9.45 15.28
C GLU A 48 4.12 8.36 14.75
N PRO A 49 5.40 8.69 14.45
CA PRO A 49 6.42 7.67 14.21
C PRO A 49 6.48 6.68 15.38
N GLY A 50 6.59 5.38 15.06
CA GLY A 50 6.48 4.32 16.06
C GLY A 50 5.13 3.63 16.13
N HIS A 51 4.09 4.20 15.51
CA HIS A 51 2.79 3.55 15.46
C HIS A 51 2.78 2.34 14.53
N GLU A 52 2.22 1.24 15.03
CA GLU A 52 1.95 0.03 14.28
C GLU A 52 0.62 0.17 13.56
N MET A 53 0.63 -0.17 12.27
CA MET A 53 -0.54 -0.18 11.39
C MET A 53 -0.86 -1.61 10.98
N GLU A 54 -2.15 -1.90 10.80
CA GLU A 54 -2.64 -3.10 10.14
C GLU A 54 -3.58 -2.73 8.98
N PHE A 55 -3.52 -3.50 7.90
CA PHE A 55 -4.33 -3.31 6.69
C PHE A 55 -4.29 -4.56 5.82
N TYR A 56 -5.14 -4.63 4.81
CA TYR A 56 -5.08 -5.65 3.78
C TYR A 56 -4.28 -5.16 2.58
N PHE A 57 -3.42 -6.04 2.05
CA PHE A 57 -2.66 -5.78 0.83
C PHE A 57 -2.40 -7.09 0.10
N SER A 58 -2.49 -7.10 -1.24
CA SER A 58 -2.14 -8.26 -2.07
C SER A 58 -0.82 -8.07 -2.81
N TYR A 59 -0.40 -9.10 -3.55
CA TYR A 59 0.53 -8.92 -4.66
C TYR A 59 -0.03 -7.93 -5.68
N ILE A 60 0.86 -7.31 -6.44
CA ILE A 60 0.54 -6.37 -7.53
C ILE A 60 0.57 -7.12 -8.85
N LYS A 61 -0.44 -6.95 -9.68
CA LYS A 61 -0.47 -7.50 -11.03
C LYS A 61 -0.41 -6.37 -12.04
N VAL A 62 0.52 -6.45 -13.00
CA VAL A 62 0.57 -5.52 -14.13
C VAL A 62 -0.42 -6.00 -15.19
N VAL A 63 -1.22 -5.06 -15.70
CA VAL A 63 -2.31 -5.34 -16.64
C VAL A 63 -2.20 -4.43 -17.87
N GLU A 64 -2.51 -4.97 -19.04
CA GLU A 64 -2.52 -4.18 -20.30
C GLU A 64 -3.88 -3.50 -20.52
N ASN A 65 -4.96 -4.13 -20.03
CA ASN A 65 -6.33 -3.65 -20.15
C ASN A 65 -6.92 -3.50 -18.74
N PRO A 66 -6.67 -2.38 -18.04
CA PRO A 66 -7.23 -2.15 -16.72
C PRO A 66 -8.76 -2.05 -16.76
N TYR A 67 -9.40 -2.49 -15.69
CA TYR A 67 -10.83 -2.26 -15.48
C TYR A 67 -11.11 -0.81 -15.04
N ASP A 68 -12.39 -0.46 -15.04
CA ASP A 68 -12.88 0.75 -14.37
C ASP A 68 -12.99 0.47 -12.86
N TYR A 69 -11.91 0.70 -12.14
CA TYR A 69 -11.86 0.52 -10.68
C TYR A 69 -12.66 1.63 -9.97
N ASP A 70 -13.17 1.30 -8.79
CA ASP A 70 -13.93 2.23 -7.93
C ASP A 70 -13.30 2.26 -6.53
N SER A 71 -12.95 3.45 -6.08
CA SER A 71 -12.36 3.68 -4.76
C SER A 71 -13.36 4.18 -3.71
N SER A 72 -14.66 4.17 -4.00
CA SER A 72 -15.72 4.68 -3.11
C SER A 72 -15.73 4.01 -1.73
N ASP A 73 -15.32 2.74 -1.65
CA ASP A 73 -15.23 1.99 -0.40
C ASP A 73 -13.96 2.29 0.42
N MET A 74 -13.04 3.13 -0.09
CA MET A 74 -11.83 3.56 0.64
C MET A 74 -12.14 4.67 1.66
N VAL A 75 -13.04 4.35 2.59
CA VAL A 75 -13.50 5.22 3.69
C VAL A 75 -13.31 4.54 5.05
N THR A 76 -13.27 5.35 6.11
CA THR A 76 -12.90 4.91 7.47
C THR A 76 -14.10 4.79 8.43
N ASP A 77 -15.32 4.76 7.90
CA ASP A 77 -16.57 4.70 8.68
C ASP A 77 -17.03 3.27 9.02
N HIS A 78 -16.31 2.25 8.54
CA HIS A 78 -16.58 0.84 8.77
C HIS A 78 -15.27 0.04 9.01
N GLU A 79 -15.40 -1.26 9.26
CA GLU A 79 -14.24 -2.15 9.39
C GLU A 79 -13.43 -2.20 8.09
N ILE A 80 -12.09 -2.28 8.20
CA ILE A 80 -11.22 -2.32 7.03
C ILE A 80 -11.53 -3.54 6.16
N THR A 81 -11.85 -3.30 4.90
CA THR A 81 -12.08 -4.34 3.89
C THR A 81 -11.15 -4.15 2.70
N PRO A 82 -10.65 -5.24 2.08
CA PRO A 82 -9.86 -5.13 0.86
C PRO A 82 -10.70 -4.55 -0.30
N CYS A 83 -10.20 -3.51 -0.93
CA CYS A 83 -10.75 -2.92 -2.15
C CYS A 83 -9.81 -3.19 -3.33
N LEU A 84 -10.34 -3.59 -4.48
CA LEU A 84 -9.54 -3.75 -5.70
C LEU A 84 -9.28 -2.38 -6.32
N LEU A 85 -8.03 -1.95 -6.35
CA LEU A 85 -7.63 -0.63 -6.82
C LEU A 85 -6.75 -0.72 -8.05
N GLY A 86 -6.88 0.30 -8.91
CA GLY A 86 -5.94 0.59 -9.97
C GLY A 86 -4.77 1.42 -9.48
N GLY A 87 -3.66 1.30 -10.20
CA GLY A 87 -2.51 2.16 -10.03
C GLY A 87 -1.65 2.24 -11.28
N LYS A 88 -0.71 3.18 -11.29
CA LYS A 88 0.25 3.37 -12.37
C LYS A 88 1.66 3.23 -11.82
N ILE A 89 2.50 2.41 -12.47
CA ILE A 89 3.91 2.32 -12.12
C ILE A 89 4.60 3.64 -12.46
N THR A 90 5.17 4.32 -11.47
CA THR A 90 5.85 5.60 -11.66
C THR A 90 7.37 5.49 -11.65
N GLU A 91 7.92 4.45 -11.02
CA GLU A 91 9.37 4.23 -10.94
C GLU A 91 9.67 2.72 -11.00
N VAL A 92 10.69 2.33 -11.74
CA VAL A 92 11.20 0.94 -11.77
C VAL A 92 12.71 0.95 -11.61
N ASN A 93 13.22 0.14 -10.69
CA ASN A 93 14.65 -0.12 -10.55
C ASN A 93 14.94 -1.63 -10.49
N ASP A 94 16.21 -1.97 -10.29
CA ASP A 94 16.70 -3.36 -10.30
C ASP A 94 16.09 -4.22 -9.19
N THR A 95 15.64 -3.60 -8.09
CA THR A 95 15.21 -4.31 -6.87
C THR A 95 13.73 -4.13 -6.54
N ALA A 96 13.13 -3.01 -6.94
CA ALA A 96 11.78 -2.59 -6.59
C ALA A 96 11.14 -1.79 -7.71
N ALA A 97 9.81 -1.65 -7.60
CA ALA A 97 9.05 -0.69 -8.39
C ALA A 97 8.05 0.02 -7.48
N LYS A 98 7.66 1.22 -7.89
CA LYS A 98 6.70 2.07 -7.20
C LYS A 98 5.46 2.28 -8.05
N VAL A 99 4.31 2.12 -7.40
CA VAL A 99 2.98 2.35 -7.96
C VAL A 99 2.36 3.56 -7.28
N GLU A 100 1.85 4.51 -8.06
CA GLU A 100 0.90 5.52 -7.61
C GLU A 100 -0.51 4.91 -7.63
N ILE A 101 -1.19 4.95 -6.50
CA ILE A 101 -2.56 4.43 -6.36
C ILE A 101 -3.52 5.46 -6.97
N MET A 102 -4.56 5.00 -7.67
CA MET A 102 -5.61 5.85 -8.24
C MET A 102 -6.19 6.85 -7.21
N ASP A 103 -6.84 7.91 -7.71
CA ASP A 103 -7.51 8.92 -6.89
C ASP A 103 -6.65 9.57 -5.79
N LYS A 104 -5.33 9.59 -6.00
CA LYS A 104 -4.34 10.14 -5.06
C LYS A 104 -4.42 9.45 -3.68
N LEU A 105 -4.74 8.15 -3.67
CA LEU A 105 -4.83 7.34 -2.45
C LEU A 105 -3.47 6.95 -1.88
N GLY A 106 -2.37 7.28 -2.58
CA GLY A 106 -1.02 7.13 -2.05
C GLY A 106 -0.07 6.51 -3.04
N THR A 107 0.99 5.88 -2.52
CA THR A 107 1.97 5.15 -3.31
C THR A 107 2.40 3.87 -2.59
N VAL A 108 2.69 2.82 -3.36
CA VAL A 108 3.23 1.54 -2.88
C VAL A 108 4.57 1.29 -3.57
N ALA A 109 5.65 1.23 -2.81
CA ALA A 109 6.98 0.88 -3.29
C ALA A 109 7.41 -0.47 -2.68
N VAL A 110 7.38 -1.52 -3.50
CA VAL A 110 7.64 -2.90 -3.06
C VAL A 110 8.67 -3.57 -3.98
N PRO A 111 9.43 -4.56 -3.46
CA PRO A 111 10.38 -5.31 -4.27
C PRO A 111 9.75 -5.99 -5.48
N ARG A 112 10.52 -6.21 -6.56
CA ARG A 112 10.01 -6.83 -7.81
C ARG A 112 9.29 -8.17 -7.61
N ARG A 113 9.66 -8.95 -6.58
CA ARG A 113 9.00 -10.21 -6.20
C ARG A 113 7.55 -10.08 -5.71
N TRP A 114 7.08 -8.85 -5.45
CA TRP A 114 5.69 -8.55 -5.14
C TRP A 114 4.83 -8.30 -6.39
N TYR A 115 5.45 -8.25 -7.57
CA TYR A 115 4.75 -8.14 -8.83
C TYR A 115 4.57 -9.53 -9.43
N PHE A 116 3.32 -9.97 -9.53
CA PHE A 116 2.95 -11.27 -10.06
C PHE A 116 2.36 -11.09 -11.45
N THR A 117 3.22 -11.08 -12.47
CA THR A 117 2.86 -10.83 -13.86
C THR A 117 3.89 -11.45 -14.80
N ASP A 118 3.43 -11.83 -16.00
CA ASP A 118 4.30 -12.27 -17.09
C ASP A 118 4.84 -11.07 -17.91
N ILE A 119 4.39 -9.86 -17.59
CA ILE A 119 4.70 -8.63 -18.32
C ILE A 119 5.87 -7.91 -17.65
N PRO A 120 6.85 -7.39 -18.42
CA PRO A 120 7.93 -6.59 -17.86
C PRO A 120 7.44 -5.35 -17.10
N LEU A 121 7.99 -5.12 -15.91
CA LEU A 121 7.73 -3.88 -15.17
C LEU A 121 8.33 -2.69 -15.91
N LYS A 122 7.48 -1.74 -16.28
CA LYS A 122 7.87 -0.50 -16.97
C LYS A 122 7.12 0.69 -16.39
N GLU A 123 7.79 1.83 -16.30
CA GLU A 123 7.13 3.10 -15.98
C GLU A 123 5.97 3.39 -16.95
N GLY A 124 4.86 3.84 -16.39
CA GLY A 124 3.62 4.09 -17.10
C GLY A 124 2.69 2.89 -17.21
N SER A 125 3.13 1.66 -16.90
CA SER A 125 2.26 0.48 -16.94
C SER A 125 1.15 0.56 -15.90
N ASP A 126 -0.03 0.06 -16.27
CA ASP A 126 -1.16 -0.02 -15.36
C ASP A 126 -1.06 -1.28 -14.49
N ALA A 127 -1.52 -1.16 -13.25
CA ALA A 127 -1.43 -2.22 -12.26
C ALA A 127 -2.74 -2.32 -11.47
N GLU A 128 -3.03 -3.52 -10.98
CA GLU A 128 -4.16 -3.82 -10.10
C GLU A 128 -3.67 -4.54 -8.84
N PHE A 129 -4.26 -4.19 -7.69
CA PHE A 129 -3.99 -4.84 -6.41
C PHE A 129 -5.11 -4.56 -5.42
N TYR A 130 -5.28 -5.47 -4.47
CA TYR A 130 -6.12 -5.23 -3.32
C TYR A 130 -5.38 -4.40 -2.28
N PHE A 131 -6.07 -3.39 -1.75
CA PHE A 131 -5.61 -2.56 -0.64
C PHE A 131 -6.80 -2.11 0.20
N SER A 132 -6.62 -1.90 1.50
CA SER A 132 -7.65 -1.35 2.39
C SER A 132 -7.19 -0.06 3.06
N CYS A 133 -8.11 0.64 3.72
CA CYS A 133 -7.76 1.58 4.78
C CYS A 133 -6.90 0.89 5.86
N MET A 134 -6.20 1.70 6.65
CA MET A 134 -5.31 1.25 7.72
C MET A 134 -5.94 1.47 9.09
N ASN A 135 -5.80 0.49 9.98
CA ASN A 135 -6.07 0.67 11.40
C ASN A 135 -4.78 0.93 12.15
N LEU A 136 -4.80 1.90 13.07
CA LEU A 136 -3.76 2.04 14.08
C LEU A 136 -3.96 0.99 15.17
N VAL A 137 -2.94 0.17 15.43
CA VAL A 137 -3.01 -0.94 16.41
C VAL A 137 -2.35 -0.58 17.74
N GLY A 138 -1.39 0.34 17.74
CA GLY A 138 -0.71 0.81 18.96
C GLY A 138 0.65 1.43 18.66
N LYS A 139 1.41 1.79 19.71
CA LYS A 139 2.77 2.35 19.61
C LYS A 139 3.79 1.33 20.06
N ARG A 140 4.82 1.06 19.23
CA ARG A 140 6.05 0.41 19.69
C ARG A 140 7.06 1.49 20.06
N ASP A 141 7.68 1.35 21.23
CA ASP A 141 8.84 2.16 21.60
C ASP A 141 10.00 1.80 20.67
N ILE A 142 10.22 2.59 19.61
CA ILE A 142 11.40 2.45 18.76
C ILE A 142 12.55 3.22 19.42
N PRO A 143 13.73 2.60 19.65
CA PRO A 143 14.94 3.34 20.02
C PRO A 143 15.29 4.39 18.96
N VAL A 144 15.57 5.62 19.40
CA VAL A 144 15.83 6.81 18.58
C VAL A 144 16.99 6.62 17.58
N GLU A 145 17.88 5.66 17.84
CA GLU A 145 19.07 5.36 17.01
C GLU A 145 18.76 4.68 15.65
N SER A 146 17.49 4.45 15.32
CA SER A 146 17.06 3.83 14.05
C SER A 146 16.21 4.77 13.15
N ILE A 147 16.37 6.09 13.33
CA ILE A 147 15.82 7.16 12.48
C ILE A 147 16.94 7.70 11.58
#